data_AF-A0A5C4W5Z8-F1
#
_entry.id   AF-A0A5C4W5Z8-F1
#
_cell.length_a   1.000
_cell.length_b   1.000
_cell.length_c   1.000
_cell.angle_alpha   90.00
_cell.angle_beta   90.00
_cell.angle_gamma   90.00
#
_symmetry.space_group_name_H-M   'P 1'
#
loop_
_entity.id
_entity.type
_entity.pdbx_description
1 polymer ?
#
loop_
_entity_poly.entity_id
_entity_poly.type
_entity_poly.pdbx_seq_one_letter_code
_entity_poly.pdbx_strand_id
1 'polypeptide(L)'
;MTDHLPLTYEVTTSARLNELAAATAQVMLHPDEVKPLDIEVAGSCPACHGVTVHLEPVEFVRAVNPGGELDIEVICACAFPHENTPSGGTGCGRSWRLIVEWDGE
;
A
#
# COMPACT_ATOMS: atom_id res chain seq x y z
N MET A 1 -1.56 30.06 17.07
CA MET A 1 -1.58 29.59 15.68
C MET A 1 -0.44 28.61 15.56
N THR A 2 -0.73 27.31 15.51
CA THR A 2 0.31 26.28 15.41
C THR A 2 0.70 26.23 13.94
N ASP A 3 1.92 26.66 13.63
CA ASP A 3 2.46 26.55 12.27
C ASP A 3 2.55 25.06 11.90
N HIS A 4 1.61 24.62 11.07
CA HIS A 4 1.66 23.31 10.45
C HIS A 4 2.69 23.38 9.31
N LEU A 5 3.97 23.25 9.65
CA LEU A 5 5.01 23.04 8.65
C LEU A 5 4.65 21.79 7.84
N PRO A 6 4.46 21.88 6.51
CA PRO A 6 4.18 20.72 5.70
C PRO A 6 5.36 19.75 5.82
N LEU A 7 5.07 18.52 6.23
CA LEU A 7 6.05 17.44 6.24
C LEU A 7 6.51 17.23 4.80
N THR A 8 7.79 17.51 4.52
CA THR A 8 8.39 17.16 3.23
C THR A 8 8.69 15.66 3.29
N TYR A 9 7.96 14.86 2.51
CA TYR A 9 8.21 13.43 2.39
C TYR A 9 8.64 13.11 0.96
N GLU A 10 9.71 12.33 0.83
CA GLU A 10 10.19 11.82 -0.45
C GLU A 10 9.72 10.38 -0.61
N VAL A 11 8.95 10.12 -1.67
CA VAL A 11 8.50 8.78 -2.02
C VAL A 11 9.56 8.14 -2.90
N THR A 12 10.36 7.24 -2.34
CA THR A 12 11.31 6.44 -3.13
C THR A 12 10.83 4.99 -3.19
N THR A 13 10.45 4.55 -4.40
CA THR A 13 10.26 3.13 -4.72
C THR A 13 11.61 2.51 -5.10
N SER A 14 11.79 1.22 -4.84
CA SER A 14 12.92 0.45 -5.39
C SER A 14 12.48 -0.96 -5.73
N ALA A 15 13.08 -1.56 -6.76
CA ALA A 15 12.75 -2.94 -7.17
C ALA A 15 12.83 -3.94 -6.01
N ARG A 16 13.84 -3.78 -5.14
CA ARG A 16 13.99 -4.58 -3.93
C ARG A 16 12.81 -4.44 -2.95
N LEU A 17 12.25 -3.23 -2.79
CA LEU A 17 11.09 -3.03 -1.92
C LEU A 17 9.83 -3.65 -2.53
N ASN A 18 9.68 -3.59 -3.85
CA ASN A 18 8.56 -4.25 -4.55
C ASN A 18 8.64 -5.78 -4.38
N GLU A 19 9.81 -6.38 -4.56
CA GLU A 19 10.02 -7.83 -4.37
C GLU A 19 9.72 -8.27 -2.94
N LEU A 20 10.22 -7.53 -1.94
CA LEU A 20 9.98 -7.87 -0.53
C LEU A 20 8.52 -7.68 -0.14
N ALA A 21 7.86 -6.64 -0.65
CA ALA A 21 6.44 -6.43 -0.45
C ALA A 21 5.62 -7.56 -1.07
N ALA A 22 5.91 -7.95 -2.32
CA ALA A 22 5.20 -9.04 -3.00
C ALA A 22 5.32 -10.37 -2.25
N ALA A 23 6.43 -10.61 -1.55
CA ALA A 23 6.63 -11.82 -0.75
C ALA A 23 5.93 -11.81 0.63
N THR A 24 5.52 -10.64 1.13
CA THR A 24 5.07 -10.49 2.53
C THR A 24 3.70 -9.82 2.69
N ALA A 25 3.21 -9.13 1.67
CA ALA A 25 1.90 -8.52 1.64
C ALA A 25 0.80 -9.60 1.58
N GLN A 26 -0.26 -9.36 2.31
CA GLN A 26 -1.52 -10.09 2.25
C GLN A 26 -2.50 -9.21 1.48
N VAL A 27 -3.09 -9.77 0.44
CA VAL A 27 -4.07 -9.09 -0.41
C VAL A 27 -5.44 -9.74 -0.18
N MET A 28 -6.45 -8.94 0.11
CA MET A 28 -7.84 -9.38 0.26
C MET A 28 -8.73 -8.55 -0.66
N LEU A 29 -9.63 -9.23 -1.38
CA LEU A 29 -10.59 -8.63 -2.29
C LEU A 29 -11.96 -8.58 -1.59
N HIS A 30 -12.51 -7.40 -1.39
CA HIS A 30 -13.81 -7.21 -0.71
C HIS A 30 -14.88 -6.74 -1.68
N PRO A 31 -16.13 -7.24 -1.61
CA PRO A 31 -16.61 -8.27 -0.70
C PRO A 31 -16.26 -9.71 -1.14
N ASP A 32 -15.88 -9.90 -2.41
CA ASP A 32 -15.50 -11.18 -2.99
C ASP A 32 -14.48 -11.02 -4.11
N GLU A 33 -13.85 -12.13 -4.51
CA GLU A 33 -12.77 -12.16 -5.51
C GLU A 33 -13.26 -11.97 -6.96
N VAL A 34 -14.56 -12.16 -7.23
CA VAL A 34 -15.14 -12.07 -8.58
C VAL A 34 -15.51 -10.62 -8.92
N LYS A 35 -15.93 -9.86 -7.92
CA LYS A 35 -16.44 -8.51 -8.09
C LYS A 35 -16.03 -7.60 -6.93
N PRO A 36 -14.72 -7.41 -6.68
CA PRO A 36 -14.27 -6.54 -5.61
C PRO A 36 -14.79 -5.10 -5.80
N LEU A 37 -15.06 -4.42 -4.70
CA LEU A 37 -15.28 -2.98 -4.59
C LEU A 37 -14.01 -2.28 -4.11
N ASP A 38 -13.21 -2.96 -3.29
CA ASP A 38 -11.93 -2.51 -2.80
C ASP A 38 -10.95 -3.68 -2.64
N ILE A 39 -9.66 -3.33 -2.72
CA ILE A 39 -8.54 -4.23 -2.48
C ILE A 39 -7.86 -3.77 -1.19
N GLU A 40 -7.83 -4.65 -0.20
CA GLU A 40 -7.07 -4.45 1.02
C GLU A 40 -5.68 -5.08 0.87
N VAL A 41 -4.64 -4.27 1.04
CA VAL A 41 -3.25 -4.73 1.14
C VAL A 41 -2.77 -4.51 2.56
N ALA A 42 -2.57 -5.59 3.30
CA ALA A 42 -2.06 -5.59 4.67
C ALA A 42 -0.68 -6.24 4.74
N GLY A 43 0.18 -5.81 5.67
CA GLY A 43 1.47 -6.46 5.87
C GLY A 43 2.47 -5.62 6.64
N SER A 44 3.71 -6.12 6.71
CA SER A 44 4.83 -5.35 7.26
C SER A 44 5.49 -4.52 6.17
N CYS A 45 5.81 -3.26 6.46
CA CYS A 45 6.59 -2.43 5.57
C CYS A 45 7.96 -3.09 5.30
N PRO A 46 8.34 -3.31 4.03
CA PRO A 46 9.62 -3.96 3.70
C PRO A 46 10.85 -3.14 4.09
N ALA A 47 10.69 -1.85 4.40
CA ALA A 47 11.79 -0.96 4.78
C ALA A 47 11.99 -0.83 6.31
N CYS A 48 10.92 -0.66 7.07
CA CYS A 48 11.00 -0.42 8.52
C CYS A 48 10.27 -1.47 9.36
N HIS A 49 9.63 -2.46 8.74
CA HIS A 49 8.88 -3.53 9.40
C HIS A 49 7.68 -3.07 10.24
N GLY A 50 7.24 -1.81 10.12
CA GLY A 50 5.99 -1.34 10.70
C GLY A 50 4.77 -1.97 10.02
N VAL A 51 3.71 -2.26 10.77
CA VAL A 51 2.46 -2.78 10.21
C VAL A 51 1.78 -1.70 9.37
N THR A 52 1.34 -2.07 8.18
CA THR A 52 0.62 -1.19 7.24
C THR A 52 -0.64 -1.88 6.74
N VAL A 53 -1.67 -1.08 6.50
CA VAL A 53 -2.90 -1.48 5.82
C VAL A 53 -3.23 -0.38 4.81
N HIS A 54 -3.43 -0.76 3.55
CA HIS A 54 -3.81 0.12 2.45
C HIS A 54 -5.11 -0.38 1.83
N LEU A 55 -6.04 0.52 1.56
CA LEU A 55 -7.32 0.21 0.90
C LEU A 55 -7.38 0.95 -0.43
N GLU A 56 -7.48 0.21 -1.52
CA GLU A 56 -7.57 0.75 -2.88
C GLU A 56 -8.97 0.47 -3.48
N PRO A 57 -9.79 1.51 -3.72
CA PRO A 57 -11.08 1.34 -4.38
C PRO A 57 -10.92 0.92 -5.85
N VAL A 58 -11.60 -0.15 -6.28
CA VAL A 58 -11.52 -0.66 -7.68
C VAL A 58 -12.67 -0.20 -8.58
N GLU A 59 -13.55 0.67 -8.09
CA GLU A 59 -14.74 1.15 -8.83
C GLU A 59 -14.38 1.73 -10.22
N PHE A 60 -13.21 2.36 -10.35
CA PHE A 60 -12.73 2.94 -11.61
C PHE A 60 -12.14 1.91 -12.59
N VAL A 61 -11.64 0.77 -12.09
CA VAL A 61 -11.06 -0.31 -12.91
C VAL A 61 -12.16 -1.19 -13.51
N ARG A 62 -13.25 -1.39 -12.76
CA ARG A 62 -14.37 -2.28 -13.12
C ARG A 62 -15.25 -1.79 -14.27
N ALA A 63 -15.07 -0.56 -14.75
CA ALA A 63 -15.86 -0.05 -15.87
C ALA A 63 -15.58 -0.77 -17.20
N VAL A 64 -14.50 -1.57 -17.29
CA VAL A 64 -13.98 -2.06 -18.57
C VAL A 64 -13.99 -3.60 -18.70
N ASN A 65 -13.77 -4.38 -17.63
CA ASN A 65 -13.75 -5.85 -17.67
C ASN A 65 -14.21 -6.46 -16.33
N PRO A 66 -14.78 -7.69 -16.34
CA PRO A 66 -15.14 -8.39 -15.10
C PRO A 66 -13.89 -8.76 -14.28
N GLY A 67 -12.77 -9.07 -14.94
CA GLY A 67 -11.45 -9.24 -14.31
C GLY A 67 -10.61 -7.98 -14.46
N GLY A 68 -9.53 -7.89 -13.71
CA GLY A 68 -8.67 -6.70 -13.75
C GLY A 68 -7.25 -6.97 -13.29
N GLU A 69 -6.36 -6.10 -13.77
CA GLU A 69 -5.00 -5.93 -13.27
C GLU A 69 -4.90 -4.49 -12.77
N LEU A 70 -4.36 -4.30 -11.57
CA LEU A 70 -4.14 -2.98 -10.98
C LEU A 70 -2.73 -2.86 -10.40
N ASP A 71 -1.99 -1.83 -10.84
CA ASP A 71 -0.73 -1.38 -10.22
C ASP A 71 -1.06 -0.47 -9.03
N ILE A 72 -0.91 -1.02 -7.82
CA ILE A 72 -1.18 -0.34 -6.55
C ILE A 72 0.13 0.20 -5.98
N GLU A 73 0.20 1.50 -5.76
CA GLU A 73 1.25 2.10 -4.94
C GLU A 73 0.85 2.11 -3.46
N VAL A 74 1.52 1.30 -2.67
CA VAL A 74 1.33 1.24 -1.22
C VAL A 74 2.37 2.12 -0.55
N ILE A 75 1.90 3.14 0.15
CA ILE A 75 2.74 4.03 0.95
C ILE A 75 2.75 3.52 2.39
N CYS A 76 3.91 3.46 3.05
CA CYS A 76 3.91 3.02 4.45
C CYS A 76 3.05 3.96 5.31
N ALA A 77 2.02 3.40 5.96
CA ALA A 77 1.20 4.08 6.96
C ALA A 77 1.90 4.22 8.33
N CYS A 78 3.24 4.21 8.35
CA CYS A 78 4.11 4.35 9.51
C CYS A 78 3.97 5.70 10.27
N ALA A 79 2.87 6.43 10.08
CA ALA A 79 2.53 7.69 10.73
C ALA A 79 2.50 7.58 12.28
N PHE A 80 2.49 6.37 12.84
CA PHE A 80 2.60 6.12 14.27
C PHE A 80 4.01 5.65 14.66
N PRO A 81 4.59 6.18 15.75
CA PRO A 81 5.87 5.70 16.27
C PRO A 81 5.83 4.20 16.60
N HIS A 82 6.81 3.46 16.09
CA HIS A 82 7.08 2.06 16.40
C HIS A 82 8.59 1.88 16.65
N GLU A 83 9.00 0.72 17.18
CA GLU A 83 10.40 0.46 17.58
C GLU A 83 11.44 0.69 16.46
N ASN A 84 11.00 0.64 15.19
CA ASN A 84 11.83 0.81 14.00
C ASN A 84 11.56 2.13 13.25
N THR A 85 10.85 3.09 13.84
CA THR A 85 10.66 4.41 13.23
C THR A 85 11.96 5.20 13.28
N PRO A 86 12.43 5.81 12.17
CA PRO A 86 13.62 6.65 12.17
C PRO A 86 13.50 7.79 13.20
N SER A 87 14.56 8.04 13.97
CA SER A 87 14.58 9.10 14.98
C SER A 87 14.31 10.46 14.34
N GLY A 88 13.21 11.11 14.71
CA GLY A 88 12.86 12.48 14.29
C GLY A 88 11.91 12.59 13.10
N GLY A 89 11.38 11.49 12.56
CA GLY A 89 10.38 11.50 11.48
C GLY A 89 9.10 10.75 11.83
N THR A 90 7.97 11.21 11.30
CA THR A 90 6.73 10.40 11.19
C THR A 90 6.85 9.48 9.98
N GLY A 91 7.04 8.19 10.23
CA GLY A 91 7.13 7.16 9.21
C GLY A 91 8.45 7.05 8.45
N CYS A 92 8.59 6.00 7.65
CA CYS A 92 9.81 5.73 6.89
C CYS A 92 9.83 6.38 5.49
N GLY A 93 8.71 6.99 5.06
CA GLY A 93 8.58 7.67 3.76
C GLY A 93 8.68 6.76 2.52
N ARG A 94 8.73 5.43 2.69
CA ARG A 94 8.88 4.51 1.56
C ARG A 94 7.52 4.10 1.01
N SER A 95 7.47 3.92 -0.30
CA SER A 95 6.39 3.21 -0.99
C SER A 95 6.95 2.02 -1.76
N TRP A 96 6.05 1.13 -2.12
CA TRP A 96 6.31 0.00 -3.00
C TRP A 96 5.10 -0.21 -3.90
N ARG A 97 5.32 -0.91 -5.01
CA ARG A 97 4.27 -1.23 -5.98
C ARG A 97 3.95 -2.70 -5.96
N LEU A 98 2.66 -3.01 -6.08
CA LEU A 98 2.13 -4.36 -6.23
C LEU A 98 1.23 -4.39 -7.46
N ILE A 99 1.42 -5.41 -8.28
CA ILE A 99 0.46 -5.74 -9.35
C ILE A 99 -0.50 -6.76 -8.74
N VAL A 100 -1.78 -6.40 -8.68
CA VAL A 100 -2.85 -7.29 -8.21
C VAL A 100 -3.73 -7.64 -9.38
N GLU A 101 -3.89 -8.94 -9.63
CA GLU A 101 -4.73 -9.52 -10.67
C GLU A 101 -5.90 -10.28 -10.01
N TRP A 102 -7.08 -10.19 -10.60
CA TRP A 102 -8.23 -10.99 -10.20
C TRP A 102 -9.04 -11.45 -11.40
N ASP A 103 -9.63 -12.64 -11.26
CA ASP A 103 -10.49 -13.23 -12.27
C ASP A 103 -11.86 -12.54 -12.30
N GLY A 104 -12.38 -12.35 -13.50
CA GLY A 104 -13.76 -11.96 -13.71
C GLY A 104 -14.55 -13.11 -14.29
N GLU A 105 -15.64 -13.49 -13.62
CA GLU A 105 -16.67 -14.34 -14.25
C GLU A 105 -17.55 -13.54 -15.23
#